data_AF-A0A445E987-F1
#
_entry.id   AF-A0A445E987-F1
#
_cell.length_a   1.000
_cell.length_b   1.000
_cell.length_c   1.000
_cell.angle_alpha   90.00
_cell.angle_beta   90.00
_cell.angle_gamma   90.00
#
_symmetry.space_group_name_H-M   'P 1'
#
loop_
_entity.id
_entity.type
_entity.pdbx_description
1 polymer ?
#
loop_
_entity_poly.entity_id
_entity_poly.type
_entity_poly.pdbx_seq_one_letter_code
_entity_poly.pdbx_strand_id
1 'polypeptide(L)' 'MVSVPMELLTVLFLENVNKFQNPFRRPISTTIFFIGTTVALWLGVGATLSIEKFLTLGLF' A
#
# COMPACT_ATOMS: atom_id res chain seq x y z
N MET A 1 -6.25 12.15 6.56
CA MET A 1 -7.23 11.50 5.67
C MET A 1 -7.17 11.96 4.21
N VAL A 2 -6.57 13.12 3.88
CA VAL A 2 -6.51 13.62 2.49
C VAL A 2 -5.40 12.97 1.65
N SER A 3 -4.34 12.46 2.26
CA SER A 3 -3.18 11.89 1.55
C SER A 3 -3.52 10.64 0.74
N VAL A 4 -4.29 9.70 1.31
CA VAL A 4 -4.60 8.42 0.65
C VAL A 4 -5.43 8.61 -0.63
N PRO A 5 -6.53 9.40 -0.63
CA PRO A 5 -7.24 9.73 -1.86
C PRO A 5 -6.37 10.48 -2.88
N MET A 6 -5.46 11.35 -2.42
CA MET A 6 -4.58 12.11 -3.30
C MET A 6 -3.55 11.22 -3.99
N GLU A 7 -2.92 10.29 -3.27
CA GLU A 7 -1.98 9.32 -3.84
C GLU A 7 -2.67 8.42 -4.88
N LEU A 8 -3.88 7.92 -4.60
CA LEU A 8 -4.65 7.14 -5.57
C LEU A 8 -4.97 7.92 -6.85
N LEU A 9 -5.23 9.22 -6.72
CA LEU A 9 -5.47 10.11 -7.87
C LEU A 9 -4.19 10.32 -8.70
N THR A 10 -3.02 10.41 -8.06
CA THR A 10 -1.74 10.57 -8.78
C THR A 10 -1.25 9.28 -9.42
N VAL A 11 -1.69 8.09 -8.99
CA VAL A 11 -1.34 6.80 -9.63
C VAL A 11 -1.60 6.83 -11.14
N LEU A 12 -2.73 7.40 -11.57
CA LEU A 12 -3.11 7.47 -12.99
C LEU A 12 -2.07 8.22 -13.84
N PHE A 13 -1.42 9.23 -13.28
CA PHE A 13 -0.41 10.02 -13.96
C PHE A 13 0.98 9.38 -13.87
N LEU A 14 1.33 8.84 -12.70
CA LEU A 14 2.63 8.20 -12.47
C LEU A 14 2.79 6.90 -13.27
N GLU A 15 1.70 6.13 -13.41
CA GLU A 15 1.75 4.83 -14.11
C GLU A 15 1.45 4.92 -15.61
N ASN A 16 1.19 6.12 -16.14
CA ASN A 16 0.93 6.35 -17.57
C ASN A 16 2.18 6.15 -18.46
N VAL A 17 3.36 5.94 -17.85
CA VAL A 17 4.60 5.64 -18.58
C VAL A 17 4.51 4.32 -19.35
N ASN A 18 3.75 3.35 -18.83
CA ASN A 18 3.57 2.04 -19.45
C ASN A 18 2.13 1.89 -19.97
N LYS A 19 1.98 1.24 -21.13
CA LYS A 19 0.66 0.93 -21.75
C LYS A 19 0.11 -0.45 -21.36
N PHE A 20 0.94 -1.32 -20.81
CA PHE A 20 0.54 -2.71 -20.51
C PHE A 20 -0.53 -2.77 -19.45
N GLN A 21 -1.70 -3.35 -19.66
CA GLN A 21 -2.68 -3.46 -18.57
C GLN A 21 -2.39 -4.65 -17.64
N ASN A 22 -1.65 -5.65 -18.12
CA ASN A 22 -1.36 -6.85 -17.36
C ASN A 22 -0.37 -6.59 -16.20
N PRO A 23 -0.72 -6.89 -14.94
CA PRO A 23 0.15 -6.69 -13.77
C PRO A 23 1.48 -7.45 -13.87
N PHE A 24 1.47 -8.66 -14.44
CA PHE A 24 2.71 -9.45 -14.63
C PHE A 24 3.68 -8.85 -15.67
N ARG A 25 3.26 -7.83 -16.42
CA ARG A 25 4.14 -7.03 -17.29
C ARG A 25 4.56 -5.70 -16.63
N ARG A 26 4.08 -5.40 -15.43
CA ARG A 26 4.47 -4.24 -14.61
C ARG A 26 4.99 -4.70 -13.24
N PRO A 27 6.20 -5.28 -13.16
CA PRO A 27 6.72 -5.83 -11.92
C PRO A 27 6.88 -4.76 -10.83
N ILE A 28 7.27 -3.54 -11.19
CA ILE A 28 7.52 -2.44 -10.23
C ILE A 28 6.21 -1.96 -9.58
N SER A 29 5.21 -1.60 -10.40
CA SER A 29 3.87 -1.19 -9.92
C SER A 29 3.24 -2.26 -9.04
N THR A 30 3.30 -3.51 -9.50
CA THR A 30 2.74 -4.66 -8.76
C THR A 30 3.44 -4.85 -7.40
N THR A 31 4.75 -4.67 -7.33
CA THR A 31 5.51 -4.77 -6.07
C THR A 31 5.12 -3.68 -5.08
N ILE A 32 5.04 -2.42 -5.55
CA ILE A 32 4.62 -1.28 -4.72
C ILE A 32 3.19 -1.49 -4.20
N PHE A 33 2.29 -1.97 -5.05
CA PHE A 33 0.93 -2.31 -4.67
C PHE A 33 0.86 -3.38 -3.57
N PHE A 34 1.64 -4.46 -3.68
CA PHE A 34 1.66 -5.51 -2.66
C PHE A 34 2.26 -5.04 -1.33
N ILE A 35 3.32 -4.23 -1.36
CA ILE A 35 3.88 -3.63 -0.14
C ILE A 35 2.86 -2.71 0.51
N GLY A 36 2.24 -1.80 -0.24
CA GLY A 36 1.21 -0.89 0.26
C GLY A 36 0.02 -1.63 0.86
N THR A 37 -0.44 -2.71 0.21
CA THR A 37 -1.52 -3.58 0.72
C THR A 37 -1.14 -4.24 2.04
N THR A 38 0.09 -4.75 2.15
CA THR A 38 0.59 -5.39 3.36
C THR A 38 0.67 -4.39 4.52
N VAL A 39 1.18 -3.18 4.27
CA VAL A 39 1.26 -2.10 5.27
C VAL A 39 -0.13 -1.65 5.71
N ALA A 40 -1.08 -1.51 4.78
CA ALA A 40 -2.45 -1.12 5.09
C ALA A 40 -3.14 -2.17 5.99
N LEU A 41 -2.96 -3.45 5.70
CA LEU A 41 -3.48 -4.54 6.53
C LEU A 41 -2.79 -4.57 7.91
N TRP A 42 -1.47 -4.42 7.95
CA TRP A 42 -0.70 -4.40 9.20
C TRP A 42 -1.15 -3.29 10.14
N LEU A 43 -1.25 -2.05 9.62
CA LEU A 43 -1.73 -0.90 10.40
C LEU A 43 -3.23 -1.02 10.73
N GLY A 44 -4.03 -1.61 9.85
CA GLY A 44 -5.45 -1.86 10.12
C GLY A 44 -5.67 -2.84 11.28
N VAL A 45 -4.91 -3.93 11.34
CA VAL A 45 -4.92 -4.86 12.48
C VAL A 45 -4.34 -4.18 13.73
N GLY A 46 -3.22 -3.46 13.57
CA GLY A 46 -2.57 -2.72 14.66
C GLY A 46 -3.48 -1.69 15.32
N ALA A 47 -4.43 -1.10 14.59
CA ALA A 47 -5.39 -0.15 15.11
C ALA A 47 -6.33 -0.73 16.20
N THR A 48 -6.43 -2.06 16.29
CA THR A 48 -7.22 -2.75 17.33
C THR A 48 -6.43 -3.09 18.59
N LEU A 49 -5.11 -2.88 18.56
CA LEU A 49 -4.19 -3.18 19.67
C LEU A 49 -3.80 -1.89 20.42
N SER A 50 -3.18 -2.06 21.59
CA SER A 50 -2.61 -0.94 22.36
C SER A 50 -1.45 -0.26 21.62
N ILE A 51 -1.26 1.04 21.90
CA ILE A 51 -0.26 1.90 21.24
C ILE A 51 1.20 1.42 21.40
N GLU A 52 1.46 0.54 22.37
CA GLU A 52 2.80 -0.02 22.58
C GLU A 52 3.09 -1.22 21.68
N LYS A 53 2.04 -1.89 21.18
CA LYS A 53 2.15 -3.14 20.41
C LYS A 53 1.66 -3.02 18.98
N PHE A 54 1.03 -1.91 18.58
CA PHE A 54 0.43 -1.77 17.25
C PHE A 54 1.43 -1.96 16.11
N LEU A 55 2.71 -1.60 16.31
CA LEU A 55 3.74 -1.72 15.28
C LEU A 55 4.32 -3.13 15.16
N THR A 56 4.48 -3.85 16.27
CA THR A 56 5.01 -5.23 16.26
C THR A 56 3.92 -6.28 16.19
N LEU A 57 2.65 -5.88 16.33
CA LEU A 57 1.48 -6.75 16.53
C LEU A 57 1.66 -7.75 17.69
N GLY A 58 2.60 -7.51 18.60
CA GLY A 58 2.97 -8.44 19.66
C GLY A 58 3.70 -9.70 19.18
N LEU A 59 4.20 -9.73 17.94
CA LEU A 59 4.94 -10.85 17.36
C LEU A 59 6.46 -10.77 17.59
N PHE A 60 6.97 -9.55 17.85
CA PHE A 60 8.38 -9.25 18.07
C PHE A 60 8.53 -8.27 19.24
#